data_AF-A0A9P4P981-F1
#
_entry.id   AF-A0A9P4P981-F1
#
_cell.length_a   1.000
_cell.length_b   1.000
_cell.length_c   1.000
_cell.angle_alpha   90.00
_cell.angle_beta   90.00
_cell.angle_gamma   90.00
#
_symmetry.space_group_name_H-M   'P 1'
#
loop_
_entity.id
_entity.type
_entity.pdbx_description
1 polymer ?
#
loop_
_entity_poly.entity_id
_entity_poly.type
_entity_poly.pdbx_seq_one_letter_code
_entity_poly.pdbx_strand_id
1 'polypeptide(L)'
;MSLDREGTDGKSLKNMQQNESRSLGTMLRRYFTTNSYDGQDENVRNNLQALIVCMAALETEMSTFNVYVVTQHMHDKPLNMWPKYDQYPGLAAASKELEDTVKPVKMLVQSASLSKYCIDMYTFQAREISIKVSNTIATVMKTMSDKTKDIETEAGLDSHASTDQDAALATIMFELAEVIKHLTPAAESTWAALNLLEAIAAKSSLRQANKFTKIQAYLPWACCAFTAILASVAVFNGNHNAFQLPGRNDMASSIAEMQSVCGLVNKNLDFAAQIRNATLAEFNQRLLAIEHAWQSNDERIDNVWEALGPPNAQGTYFTRDTGPDDGRAIDTRALKARMEKLEADALELKRQVQRAEVRTTSRLNKLERKRGGPGETEAE
;
A
#
# COMPACT_ATOMS: atom_id res chain seq x y z
N MET A 1 48.18 -22.23 23.39
CA MET A 1 47.79 -20.81 23.48
C MET A 1 46.50 -20.64 22.70
N SER A 2 45.37 -20.82 23.38
CA SER A 2 44.03 -20.58 22.82
C SER A 2 43.70 -19.10 22.93
N LEU A 3 43.25 -18.50 21.83
CA LEU A 3 42.66 -17.17 21.81
C LEU A 3 41.13 -17.33 21.74
N ASP A 4 40.50 -17.32 22.90
CA ASP A 4 39.06 -17.09 23.05
C ASP A 4 38.81 -15.59 23.06
N ARG A 5 38.25 -15.04 21.98
CA ARG A 5 37.65 -13.70 21.98
C ARG A 5 36.69 -13.56 20.81
N GLU A 6 35.42 -13.85 21.04
CA GLU A 6 34.31 -13.27 20.28
C GLU A 6 32.99 -13.51 21.02
N GLY A 7 32.33 -12.44 21.46
CA GLY A 7 31.04 -12.58 22.13
C GLY A 7 30.56 -11.36 22.92
N THR A 8 30.44 -10.17 22.31
CA THR A 8 29.77 -9.04 22.98
C THR A 8 28.93 -8.09 22.12
N ASP A 9 28.92 -8.15 20.79
CA ASP A 9 28.26 -7.09 20.00
C ASP A 9 26.75 -7.27 19.72
N GLY A 10 26.17 -8.45 20.00
CA GLY A 10 24.75 -8.70 19.72
C GLY A 10 23.74 -8.07 20.71
N LYS A 11 24.18 -7.64 21.90
CA LYS A 11 23.27 -7.11 22.94
C LYS A 11 22.94 -5.63 22.78
N SER A 12 23.76 -4.86 22.06
CA SER A 12 23.58 -3.42 21.93
C SER A 12 22.43 -3.04 20.99
N LEU A 13 22.28 -3.74 19.85
CA LEU A 13 21.26 -3.43 18.86
C LEU A 13 19.83 -3.72 19.34
N LYS A 14 19.61 -4.83 20.07
CA LYS A 14 18.30 -5.18 20.64
C LYS A 14 17.80 -4.15 21.66
N ASN A 15 18.70 -3.61 22.48
CA ASN A 15 18.34 -2.59 23.47
C ASN A 15 18.02 -1.24 22.83
N MET A 16 18.60 -0.92 21.66
CA MET A 16 18.36 0.33 20.96
C MET A 16 16.97 0.33 20.27
N GLN A 17 16.62 -0.74 19.56
CA GLN A 17 15.28 -0.88 18.95
C GLN A 17 14.17 -0.93 20.01
N GLN A 18 14.39 -1.62 21.13
CA GLN A 18 13.39 -1.73 22.19
C GLN A 18 13.13 -0.39 22.93
N ASN A 19 14.12 0.51 22.96
CA ASN A 19 13.96 1.84 23.56
C ASN A 19 13.24 2.84 22.65
N GLU A 20 13.44 2.77 21.33
CA GLU A 20 12.72 3.64 20.38
C GLU A 20 11.22 3.31 20.31
N SER A 21 10.86 2.02 20.30
CA SER A 21 9.45 1.59 20.33
C SER A 21 8.74 2.00 21.62
N ARG A 22 9.44 2.00 22.77
CA ARG A 22 8.90 2.45 24.06
C ARG A 22 8.69 3.97 24.09
N SER A 23 9.63 4.74 23.53
CA SER A 23 9.58 6.21 23.51
C SER A 23 8.33 6.72 22.79
N LEU A 24 8.05 6.16 21.61
CA LEU A 24 6.92 6.57 20.76
C LEU A 24 5.55 6.27 21.43
N GLY A 25 5.45 5.14 22.12
CA GLY A 25 4.25 4.76 22.89
C GLY A 25 3.96 5.70 24.07
N THR A 26 4.99 6.17 24.78
CA THR A 26 4.81 7.12 25.90
C THR A 26 4.46 8.53 25.45
N MET A 27 4.99 8.99 24.31
CA MET A 27 4.74 10.35 23.82
C MET A 27 3.29 10.52 23.34
N LEU A 28 2.75 9.52 22.66
CA LEU A 28 1.35 9.53 22.22
C LEU A 28 0.36 9.53 23.39
N ARG A 29 0.70 8.88 24.51
CA ARG A 29 -0.21 8.78 25.67
C ARG A 29 -0.44 10.11 26.41
N ARG A 30 0.53 11.05 26.37
CA ARG A 30 0.44 12.33 27.11
C ARG A 30 -0.37 13.40 26.40
N TYR A 31 -0.55 13.33 25.07
CA TYR A 31 -1.25 14.37 24.32
C TYR A 31 -2.79 14.33 24.44
N PHE A 32 -3.39 13.27 25.00
CA PHE A 32 -4.84 13.03 24.89
C PHE A 32 -5.68 13.20 26.17
N THR A 33 -5.12 13.63 27.30
CA THR A 33 -5.81 13.54 28.62
C THR A 33 -6.51 14.80 29.15
N THR A 34 -6.59 15.90 28.40
CA THR A 34 -7.23 17.14 28.90
C THR A 34 -8.43 17.56 28.05
N ASN A 35 -9.59 16.94 28.25
CA ASN A 35 -10.93 17.58 28.18
C ASN A 35 -12.04 16.55 28.46
N SER A 36 -12.88 16.85 29.45
CA SER A 36 -14.08 16.08 29.83
C SER A 36 -15.08 16.03 28.67
N TYR A 37 -15.13 14.88 27.98
CA TYR A 37 -16.00 14.61 26.85
C TYR A 37 -16.92 13.41 27.14
N ASP A 38 -18.08 13.41 26.49
CA ASP A 38 -19.12 12.37 26.50
C ASP A 38 -18.52 10.95 26.42
N GLY A 39 -18.90 10.02 27.31
CA GLY A 39 -18.21 8.74 27.49
C GLY A 39 -18.21 7.82 26.25
N GLN A 40 -19.12 8.07 25.30
CA GLN A 40 -19.11 7.40 24.00
C GLN A 40 -17.89 7.82 23.15
N ASP A 41 -17.42 9.06 23.31
CA ASP A 41 -16.31 9.59 22.52
C ASP A 41 -14.95 9.01 22.93
N GLU A 42 -14.82 8.66 24.21
CA GLU A 42 -13.63 8.00 24.72
C GLU A 42 -13.54 6.55 24.22
N ASN A 43 -14.66 5.83 24.16
CA ASN A 43 -14.68 4.45 23.67
C ASN A 43 -14.22 4.34 22.20
N VAL A 44 -14.70 5.23 21.31
CA VAL A 44 -14.25 5.24 19.91
C VAL A 44 -12.75 5.48 19.80
N ARG A 45 -12.25 6.50 20.51
CA ARG A 45 -10.82 6.84 20.50
C ARG A 45 -9.98 5.66 21.01
N ASN A 46 -10.41 5.02 22.09
CA ASN A 46 -9.72 3.88 22.66
C ASN A 46 -9.67 2.70 21.70
N ASN A 47 -10.75 2.41 20.96
CA ASN A 47 -10.76 1.35 19.95
C ASN A 47 -9.87 1.67 18.74
N LEU A 48 -9.87 2.92 18.25
CA LEU A 48 -8.97 3.34 17.16
C LEU A 48 -7.50 3.28 17.59
N GLN A 49 -7.20 3.72 18.82
CA GLN A 49 -5.86 3.64 19.39
C GLN A 49 -5.43 2.18 19.57
N ALA A 50 -6.30 1.31 20.08
CA ALA A 50 -6.04 -0.11 20.23
C ALA A 50 -5.72 -0.76 18.87
N LEU A 51 -6.47 -0.39 17.81
CA LEU A 51 -6.22 -0.87 16.46
C LEU A 51 -4.80 -0.53 15.98
N ILE A 52 -4.36 0.73 16.14
CA ILE A 52 -2.99 1.13 15.75
C ILE A 52 -1.95 0.43 16.61
N VAL A 53 -2.18 0.27 17.91
CA VAL A 53 -1.26 -0.45 18.80
C VAL A 53 -1.11 -1.91 18.35
N CYS A 54 -2.19 -2.59 17.97
CA CYS A 54 -2.15 -3.96 17.46
C CYS A 54 -1.42 -4.04 16.10
N MET A 55 -1.65 -3.08 15.19
CA MET A 55 -0.91 -3.01 13.93
C MET A 55 0.59 -2.82 14.17
N ALA A 56 0.99 -1.95 15.11
CA ALA A 56 2.38 -1.73 15.47
C ALA A 56 3.04 -2.94 16.14
N ALA A 57 2.29 -3.66 17.00
CA ALA A 57 2.76 -4.91 17.59
C ALA A 57 3.02 -5.97 16.51
N LEU A 58 2.10 -6.13 15.56
CA LEU A 58 2.28 -7.03 14.42
C LEU A 58 3.49 -6.64 13.55
N GLU A 59 3.70 -5.35 13.31
CA GLU A 59 4.88 -4.85 12.58
C GLU A 59 6.20 -5.13 13.32
N THR A 60 6.20 -5.09 14.65
CA THR A 60 7.36 -5.44 15.48
C THR A 60 7.69 -6.94 15.38
N GLU A 61 6.68 -7.81 15.44
CA GLU A 61 6.84 -9.27 15.26
C GLU A 61 7.34 -9.59 13.84
N MET A 62 6.77 -8.93 12.83
CA MET A 62 7.20 -9.04 11.44
C MET A 62 8.65 -8.59 11.23
N SER A 63 9.03 -7.47 11.84
CA SER A 63 10.41 -6.98 11.79
C SER A 63 11.39 -7.94 12.47
N THR A 64 10.99 -8.54 13.59
CA THR A 64 11.80 -9.55 14.29
C THR A 64 12.01 -10.79 13.41
N PHE A 65 10.95 -11.24 12.75
CA PHE A 65 11.03 -12.34 11.79
C PHE A 65 11.91 -12.00 10.58
N ASN A 66 11.83 -10.78 10.05
CA ASN A 66 12.71 -10.31 8.97
C ASN A 66 14.18 -10.34 9.38
N VAL A 67 14.50 -9.86 10.59
CA VAL A 67 15.87 -9.89 11.13
C VAL A 67 16.38 -11.33 11.18
N TYR A 68 15.55 -12.28 11.62
CA TYR A 68 15.90 -13.70 11.58
C TYR A 68 16.24 -14.17 10.16
N VAL A 69 15.36 -13.94 9.18
CA VAL A 69 15.56 -14.37 7.79
C VAL A 69 16.81 -13.74 7.17
N VAL A 70 17.01 -12.44 7.34
CA VAL A 70 18.20 -11.72 6.84
C VAL A 70 19.47 -12.24 7.50
N THR A 71 19.44 -12.53 8.81
CA THR A 71 20.60 -13.09 9.53
C THR A 71 20.96 -14.47 8.99
N GLN A 72 19.98 -15.35 8.80
CA GLN A 72 20.24 -16.67 8.22
C GLN A 72 20.78 -16.58 6.79
N HIS A 73 20.22 -15.67 5.99
CA HIS A 73 20.70 -15.42 4.64
C HIS A 73 22.15 -14.91 4.60
N MET A 74 22.52 -13.99 5.51
CA MET A 74 23.90 -13.45 5.61
C MET A 74 24.94 -14.50 6.03
N HIS A 75 24.54 -15.53 6.76
CA HIS A 75 25.41 -16.65 7.10
C HIS A 75 25.61 -17.65 5.96
N ASP A 76 24.96 -17.42 4.82
CA ASP A 76 25.00 -18.25 3.62
C ASP A 76 24.70 -19.74 3.87
N LYS A 77 23.92 -20.02 4.92
CA LYS A 77 23.52 -21.39 5.22
C LYS A 77 22.41 -21.82 4.24
N PRO A 78 22.41 -23.08 3.77
CA PRO A 78 21.30 -23.60 3.01
C PRO A 78 20.05 -23.64 3.90
N LEU A 79 18.88 -23.46 3.29
CA LEU A 79 17.62 -23.25 4.01
C LEU A 79 17.23 -24.44 4.90
N ASN A 80 17.61 -25.67 4.53
CA ASN A 80 17.43 -26.86 5.36
C ASN A 80 18.28 -26.88 6.66
N MET A 81 19.30 -26.02 6.76
CA MET A 81 20.13 -25.87 7.96
C MET A 81 19.74 -24.67 8.82
N TRP A 82 18.70 -23.93 8.44
CA TRP A 82 18.24 -22.79 9.24
C TRP A 82 17.61 -23.31 10.54
N PRO A 83 17.97 -22.72 11.70
CA PRO A 83 17.34 -23.10 12.96
C PRO A 83 15.88 -22.65 12.94
N LYS A 84 14.94 -23.56 13.20
CA LYS A 84 13.51 -23.24 13.19
C LYS A 84 13.19 -21.95 13.95
N TYR A 85 12.42 -21.06 13.32
CA TYR A 85 11.97 -19.83 13.97
C TYR A 85 10.98 -20.17 15.11
N ASP A 86 11.34 -19.84 16.34
CA ASP A 86 10.61 -20.20 17.55
C ASP A 86 9.46 -19.23 17.88
N GLN A 87 9.44 -18.04 17.25
CA GLN A 87 8.47 -16.98 17.54
C GLN A 87 7.28 -16.92 16.55
N TYR A 88 7.07 -17.95 15.73
CA TYR A 88 5.82 -18.07 14.95
C TYR A 88 4.54 -17.94 15.80
N PRO A 89 4.47 -18.48 17.04
CA PRO A 89 3.30 -18.26 17.91
C PRO A 89 3.07 -16.79 18.26
N GLY A 90 4.12 -15.99 18.40
CA GLY A 90 4.03 -14.55 18.67
C GLY A 90 3.41 -13.81 17.50
N LEU A 91 3.90 -14.09 16.28
CA LEU A 91 3.35 -13.52 15.05
C LEU A 91 1.88 -13.91 14.83
N ALA A 92 1.52 -15.17 15.09
CA ALA A 92 0.14 -15.65 15.01
C ALA A 92 -0.77 -14.98 16.06
N ALA A 93 -0.29 -14.82 17.29
CA ALA A 93 -1.04 -14.14 18.35
C ALA A 93 -1.28 -12.67 18.01
N ALA A 94 -0.27 -11.95 17.54
CA ALA A 94 -0.38 -10.54 17.14
C ALA A 94 -1.35 -10.36 15.96
N SER A 95 -1.30 -11.25 14.95
CA SER A 95 -2.22 -11.20 13.81
C SER A 95 -3.67 -11.45 14.25
N LYS A 96 -3.90 -12.42 15.15
CA LYS A 96 -5.22 -12.71 15.71
C LYS A 96 -5.75 -11.56 16.57
N GLU A 97 -4.91 -10.96 17.41
CA GLU A 97 -5.28 -9.81 18.25
C GLU A 97 -5.68 -8.60 17.38
N LEU A 98 -4.97 -8.37 16.28
CA LEU A 98 -5.35 -7.35 15.31
C LEU A 98 -6.71 -7.66 14.67
N GLU A 99 -6.95 -8.89 14.23
CA GLU A 99 -8.23 -9.32 13.67
C GLU A 99 -9.39 -9.14 14.67
N ASP A 100 -9.18 -9.53 15.93
CA ASP A 100 -10.16 -9.38 16.99
C ASP A 100 -10.44 -7.89 17.30
N THR A 101 -9.43 -7.01 17.19
CA THR A 101 -9.57 -5.56 17.37
C THR A 101 -10.27 -4.87 16.19
N VAL A 102 -10.18 -5.43 14.98
CA VAL A 102 -10.92 -4.92 13.80
C VAL A 102 -12.44 -5.07 13.98
N LYS A 103 -12.91 -6.13 14.64
CA LYS A 103 -14.34 -6.42 14.84
C LYS A 103 -15.12 -5.30 15.55
N PRO A 104 -14.72 -4.81 16.74
CA PRO A 104 -15.42 -3.73 17.42
C PRO A 104 -15.36 -2.41 16.65
N VAL A 105 -14.24 -2.08 16.01
CA VAL A 105 -14.12 -0.88 15.16
C VAL A 105 -15.12 -0.96 14.01
N LYS A 106 -15.25 -2.12 13.37
CA LYS A 106 -16.22 -2.34 12.28
C LYS A 106 -17.67 -2.11 12.72
N MET A 107 -18.03 -2.55 13.93
CA MET A 107 -19.34 -2.26 14.52
C MET A 107 -19.55 -0.75 14.76
N LEU A 108 -18.52 -0.05 15.23
CA LEU A 108 -18.57 1.42 15.41
C LEU A 108 -18.72 2.18 14.08
N VAL A 109 -18.15 1.66 12.98
CA VAL A 109 -18.34 2.25 11.64
C VAL A 109 -19.79 2.18 11.20
N GLN A 110 -20.50 1.11 11.57
CA GLN A 110 -21.90 0.90 11.21
C GLN A 110 -22.83 1.80 12.02
N SER A 111 -22.49 2.14 13.27
CA SER A 111 -23.31 3.00 14.13
C SER A 111 -23.28 4.50 13.78
N ALA A 112 -22.61 4.89 12.68
CA ALA A 112 -22.56 6.26 12.14
C ALA A 112 -22.05 7.37 13.10
N SER A 113 -21.44 7.00 14.23
CA SER A 113 -20.97 7.90 15.29
C SER A 113 -19.59 8.52 15.04
N LEU A 114 -18.91 8.17 13.94
CA LEU A 114 -17.48 8.48 13.75
C LEU A 114 -17.18 9.85 13.12
N SER A 115 -18.18 10.66 12.75
CA SER A 115 -17.92 11.89 11.98
C SER A 115 -17.23 13.02 12.74
N LYS A 116 -17.00 12.87 14.05
CA LYS A 116 -16.40 13.91 14.90
C LYS A 116 -14.89 13.75 15.09
N TYR A 117 -14.29 12.62 14.70
CA TYR A 117 -12.89 12.35 15.01
C TYR A 117 -11.98 12.65 13.83
N CYS A 118 -10.77 13.12 14.17
CA CYS A 118 -9.67 13.23 13.22
C CYS A 118 -9.14 11.82 12.90
N ILE A 119 -9.79 11.12 11.96
CA ILE A 119 -9.40 9.79 11.51
C ILE A 119 -8.13 9.84 10.66
N ASP A 120 -7.85 10.98 10.02
CA ASP A 120 -6.72 11.16 9.10
C ASP A 120 -5.37 10.78 9.73
N MET A 121 -5.17 11.11 11.00
CA MET A 121 -3.95 10.75 11.74
C MET A 121 -3.81 9.22 11.89
N TYR A 122 -4.90 8.52 12.26
CA TYR A 122 -4.90 7.07 12.40
C TYR A 122 -4.73 6.38 11.05
N THR A 123 -5.40 6.87 10.00
CA THR A 123 -5.25 6.35 8.62
C THR A 123 -3.82 6.52 8.12
N PHE A 124 -3.19 7.67 8.38
CA PHE A 124 -1.79 7.90 8.04
C PHE A 124 -0.86 6.89 8.72
N GLN A 125 -1.00 6.70 10.03
CA GLN A 125 -0.21 5.73 10.80
C GLN A 125 -0.43 4.30 10.31
N ALA A 126 -1.68 3.89 10.11
CA ALA A 126 -2.02 2.57 9.59
C ALA A 126 -1.42 2.32 8.20
N ARG A 127 -1.39 3.35 7.33
CA ARG A 127 -0.77 3.25 6.01
C ARG A 127 0.74 3.06 6.11
N GLU A 128 1.41 3.82 6.97
CA GLU A 128 2.86 3.66 7.21
C GLU A 128 3.19 2.24 7.69
N ILE A 129 2.44 1.73 8.66
CA ILE A 129 2.60 0.38 9.19
C ILE A 129 2.34 -0.68 8.09
N SER A 130 1.27 -0.52 7.32
CA SER A 130 0.93 -1.44 6.22
C SER A 130 2.02 -1.53 5.16
N ILE A 131 2.64 -0.40 4.83
CA ILE A 131 3.79 -0.36 3.91
C ILE A 131 4.99 -1.11 4.49
N LYS A 132 5.31 -0.90 5.78
CA LYS A 132 6.41 -1.59 6.47
C LYS A 132 6.20 -3.11 6.52
N VAL A 133 5.00 -3.55 6.90
CA VAL A 133 4.62 -4.98 6.90
C VAL A 133 4.73 -5.56 5.48
N SER A 134 4.20 -4.87 4.47
CA SER A 134 4.25 -5.34 3.07
C SER A 134 5.68 -5.45 2.54
N ASN A 135 6.53 -4.46 2.81
CA ASN A 135 7.95 -4.49 2.44
C ASN A 135 8.68 -5.66 3.12
N THR A 136 8.37 -5.91 4.39
CA THR A 136 8.93 -7.04 5.14
C THR A 136 8.56 -8.37 4.50
N ILE A 137 7.28 -8.58 4.15
CA ILE A 137 6.81 -9.79 3.46
C ILE A 137 7.54 -9.96 2.13
N ALA A 138 7.63 -8.89 1.34
CA ALA A 138 8.30 -8.93 0.04
C ALA A 138 9.79 -9.33 0.17
N THR A 139 10.51 -8.76 1.14
CA THR A 139 11.90 -9.12 1.41
C THR A 139 12.03 -10.57 1.84
N VAL A 140 11.23 -11.03 2.81
CA VAL A 140 11.29 -12.42 3.28
C VAL A 140 10.98 -13.42 2.15
N MET A 141 9.90 -13.20 1.41
CA MET A 141 9.49 -14.08 0.33
C MET A 141 10.53 -14.12 -0.79
N LYS A 142 11.14 -12.98 -1.11
CA LYS A 142 12.24 -12.91 -2.07
C LYS A 142 13.43 -13.74 -1.59
N THR A 143 13.89 -13.52 -0.36
CA THR A 143 15.03 -14.26 0.21
C THR A 143 14.79 -15.76 0.25
N MET A 144 13.59 -16.19 0.63
CA MET A 144 13.20 -17.61 0.63
C MET A 144 13.16 -18.18 -0.80
N SER A 145 12.63 -17.42 -1.76
CA SER A 145 12.60 -17.84 -3.17
C SER A 145 14.00 -17.95 -3.76
N ASP A 146 14.89 -17.00 -3.47
CA ASP A 146 16.27 -17.01 -3.94
C ASP A 146 17.00 -18.25 -3.37
N LYS A 147 16.85 -18.53 -2.07
CA LYS A 147 17.46 -19.72 -1.44
C LYS A 147 16.87 -21.05 -1.91
N THR A 148 15.57 -21.10 -2.23
CA THR A 148 14.95 -22.31 -2.80
C THR A 148 15.56 -22.60 -4.19
N LYS A 149 15.75 -21.55 -5.00
CA LYS A 149 16.35 -21.68 -6.32
C LYS A 149 17.82 -22.12 -6.27
N ASP A 150 18.60 -21.59 -5.33
CA ASP A 150 20.00 -22.01 -5.15
C ASP A 150 20.08 -23.53 -4.93
N ILE A 151 19.18 -24.07 -4.11
CA ILE A 151 19.13 -25.50 -3.78
C ILE A 151 18.67 -26.33 -4.98
N GLU A 152 17.69 -25.86 -5.77
CA GLU A 152 17.31 -26.51 -7.03
C GLU A 152 18.48 -26.57 -8.03
N THR A 153 19.34 -25.55 -8.06
CA THR A 153 20.50 -25.55 -8.95
C THR A 153 21.63 -26.45 -8.48
N GLU A 154 21.89 -26.52 -7.17
CA GLU A 154 22.87 -27.46 -6.58
C GLU A 154 22.40 -28.91 -6.75
N ALA A 155 21.12 -29.16 -6.52
CA ALA A 155 20.42 -30.43 -6.71
C ALA A 155 20.56 -31.02 -8.13
N GLY A 156 20.64 -30.16 -9.15
CA GLY A 156 20.74 -30.57 -10.55
C GLY A 156 22.14 -31.05 -10.97
N LEU A 157 23.17 -30.78 -10.17
CA LEU A 157 24.56 -31.07 -10.51
C LEU A 157 25.03 -32.47 -10.04
N ASP A 158 24.47 -33.00 -8.95
CA ASP A 158 24.87 -34.28 -8.35
C ASP A 158 23.81 -35.37 -8.51
N SER A 159 23.84 -36.10 -9.63
CA SER A 159 22.89 -37.18 -9.97
C SER A 159 22.92 -38.41 -9.05
N HIS A 160 23.83 -38.46 -8.06
CA HIS A 160 24.03 -39.59 -7.14
C HIS A 160 23.56 -39.33 -5.70
N ALA A 161 23.05 -38.14 -5.35
CA ALA A 161 22.67 -37.75 -3.98
C ALA A 161 21.15 -37.79 -3.69
N SER A 162 20.36 -38.60 -4.41
CA SER A 162 18.90 -38.44 -4.49
C SER A 162 18.14 -38.49 -3.17
N THR A 163 18.56 -39.31 -2.20
CA THR A 163 17.75 -39.55 -0.98
C THR A 163 17.88 -38.43 0.06
N ASP A 164 19.09 -37.93 0.31
CA ASP A 164 19.32 -36.83 1.27
C ASP A 164 18.82 -35.49 0.70
N GLN A 165 18.86 -35.34 -0.62
CA GLN A 165 18.38 -34.17 -1.34
C GLN A 165 16.85 -34.06 -1.30
N ASP A 166 16.13 -35.17 -1.48
CA ASP A 166 14.67 -35.20 -1.35
C ASP A 166 14.23 -34.81 0.08
N ALA A 167 14.95 -35.27 1.10
CA ALA A 167 14.69 -34.90 2.49
C ALA A 167 14.97 -33.40 2.76
N ALA A 168 16.03 -32.85 2.18
CA ALA A 168 16.34 -31.42 2.27
C ALA A 168 15.25 -30.57 1.58
N LEU A 169 14.83 -30.95 0.38
CA LEU A 169 13.76 -30.27 -0.37
C LEU A 169 12.44 -30.30 0.40
N ALA A 170 12.06 -31.44 0.98
CA ALA A 170 10.87 -31.56 1.82
C ALA A 170 10.92 -30.63 3.04
N THR A 171 12.09 -30.52 3.69
CA THR A 171 12.30 -29.62 4.84
C THR A 171 12.14 -28.15 4.44
N ILE A 172 12.67 -27.78 3.27
CA ILE A 172 12.57 -26.42 2.71
C ILE A 172 11.12 -26.07 2.39
N MET A 173 10.41 -26.96 1.69
CA MET A 173 9.01 -26.75 1.36
C MET A 173 8.14 -26.64 2.62
N PHE A 174 8.47 -27.39 3.67
CA PHE A 174 7.78 -27.29 4.96
C PHE A 174 8.01 -25.94 5.63
N GLU A 175 9.26 -25.46 5.70
CA GLU A 175 9.55 -24.14 6.27
C GLU A 175 8.90 -23.02 5.45
N LEU A 176 8.97 -23.08 4.12
CA LEU A 176 8.30 -22.12 3.23
C LEU A 176 6.77 -22.12 3.46
N ALA A 177 6.17 -23.29 3.64
CA ALA A 177 4.74 -23.40 3.94
C ALA A 177 4.39 -22.76 5.29
N GLU A 178 5.20 -22.96 6.34
CA GLU A 178 5.00 -22.29 7.63
C GLU A 178 5.18 -20.77 7.53
N VAL A 179 6.16 -20.29 6.76
CA VAL A 179 6.34 -18.85 6.47
C VAL A 179 5.06 -18.28 5.84
N ILE A 180 4.58 -18.89 4.75
CA ILE A 180 3.38 -18.42 4.04
C ILE A 180 2.15 -18.45 4.97
N LYS A 181 1.97 -19.52 5.73
CA LYS A 181 0.86 -19.71 6.68
C LYS A 181 0.78 -18.60 7.72
N HIS A 182 1.91 -18.03 8.14
CA HIS A 182 1.93 -16.94 9.13
C HIS A 182 1.95 -15.54 8.49
N LEU A 183 2.61 -15.37 7.34
CA LEU A 183 2.69 -14.08 6.64
C LEU A 183 1.36 -13.68 5.99
N THR A 184 0.59 -14.63 5.44
CA THR A 184 -0.67 -14.31 4.76
C THR A 184 -1.72 -13.73 5.73
N PRO A 185 -2.03 -14.33 6.89
CA PRO A 185 -2.95 -13.73 7.85
C PRO A 185 -2.46 -12.39 8.39
N ALA A 186 -1.14 -12.23 8.59
CA ALA A 186 -0.55 -10.96 9.01
C ALA A 186 -0.79 -9.84 7.97
N ALA A 187 -0.59 -10.13 6.68
CA ALA A 187 -0.93 -9.21 5.61
C ALA A 187 -2.43 -8.89 5.60
N GLU A 188 -3.28 -9.91 5.55
CA GLU A 188 -4.72 -9.76 5.44
C GLU A 188 -5.31 -8.92 6.59
N SER A 189 -4.90 -9.20 7.83
CA SER A 189 -5.32 -8.45 9.01
C SER A 189 -4.87 -6.98 8.97
N THR A 190 -3.63 -6.72 8.53
CA THR A 190 -3.09 -5.36 8.36
C THR A 190 -3.85 -4.57 7.29
N TRP A 191 -4.09 -5.18 6.12
CA TRP A 191 -4.85 -4.56 5.03
C TRP A 191 -6.32 -4.35 5.40
N ALA A 192 -6.93 -5.30 6.12
CA ALA A 192 -8.30 -5.15 6.62
C ALA A 192 -8.43 -3.96 7.58
N ALA A 193 -7.46 -3.77 8.49
CA ALA A 193 -7.42 -2.63 9.39
C ALA A 193 -7.25 -1.29 8.63
N LEU A 194 -6.34 -1.24 7.66
CA LEU A 194 -6.13 -0.05 6.82
C LEU A 194 -7.39 0.30 6.01
N ASN A 195 -7.97 -0.68 5.31
CA ASN A 195 -9.18 -0.50 4.50
C ASN A 195 -10.36 -0.02 5.34
N LEU A 196 -10.47 -0.50 6.59
CA LEU A 196 -11.49 -0.03 7.52
C LEU A 196 -11.29 1.45 7.86
N LEU A 197 -10.07 1.88 8.19
CA LEU A 197 -9.76 3.29 8.49
C LEU A 197 -9.98 4.19 7.28
N GLU A 198 -9.58 3.76 6.08
CA GLU A 198 -9.82 4.49 4.83
C GLU A 198 -11.32 4.60 4.50
N ALA A 199 -12.11 3.55 4.76
CA ALA A 199 -13.55 3.58 4.59
C ALA A 199 -14.22 4.57 5.57
N ILE A 200 -13.71 4.68 6.81
CA ILE A 200 -14.19 5.68 7.77
C ILE A 200 -13.80 7.09 7.28
N ALA A 201 -12.55 7.29 6.85
CA ALA A 201 -12.05 8.57 6.35
C ALA A 201 -12.81 9.06 5.09
N ALA A 202 -13.15 8.14 4.18
CA ALA A 202 -13.96 8.45 3.01
C ALA A 202 -15.39 8.89 3.38
N LYS A 203 -16.01 8.25 4.39
CA LYS A 203 -17.32 8.66 4.89
C LYS A 203 -17.28 10.03 5.58
N SER A 204 -16.22 10.33 6.33
CA SER A 204 -16.06 11.63 6.97
C SER A 204 -15.80 12.73 5.95
N SER A 205 -14.97 12.48 4.93
CA SER A 205 -14.67 13.45 3.87
C SER A 205 -15.91 13.78 3.02
N LEU A 206 -16.72 12.79 2.67
CA LEU A 206 -17.96 13.00 1.89
C LEU A 206 -18.99 13.82 2.70
N ARG A 207 -19.07 13.58 4.01
CA ARG A 207 -19.90 14.39 4.91
C ARG A 207 -19.37 15.81 5.08
N GLN A 208 -18.04 15.99 5.10
CA GLN A 208 -17.39 17.29 5.19
C GLN A 208 -17.56 18.07 3.87
N ALA A 209 -17.42 17.43 2.72
CA ALA A 209 -17.72 18.00 1.41
C ALA A 209 -19.18 18.49 1.34
N ASN A 210 -20.13 17.70 1.85
CA ASN A 210 -21.54 18.11 1.94
C ASN A 210 -21.78 19.29 2.91
N LYS A 211 -20.96 19.47 3.95
CA LYS A 211 -21.02 20.66 4.80
C LYS A 211 -20.39 21.86 4.09
N PHE A 212 -19.27 21.66 3.41
CA PHE A 212 -18.62 22.71 2.63
C PHE A 212 -19.48 23.20 1.48
N THR A 213 -20.19 22.34 0.75
CA THR A 213 -21.13 22.79 -0.29
C THR A 213 -22.29 23.60 0.28
N LYS A 214 -22.80 23.24 1.46
CA LYS A 214 -23.78 24.06 2.19
C LYS A 214 -23.18 25.41 2.61
N ILE A 215 -22.00 25.42 3.21
CA ILE A 215 -21.31 26.66 3.62
C ILE A 215 -20.97 27.52 2.40
N GLN A 216 -20.57 26.91 1.29
CA GLN A 216 -20.27 27.58 0.02
C GLN A 216 -21.52 28.22 -0.57
N ALA A 217 -22.72 27.64 -0.38
CA ALA A 217 -23.98 28.29 -0.72
C ALA A 217 -24.30 29.52 0.16
N TYR A 218 -23.79 29.57 1.39
CA TYR A 218 -23.91 30.74 2.29
C TYR A 218 -22.82 31.79 2.10
N LEU A 219 -21.69 31.45 1.46
CA LEU A 219 -20.56 32.35 1.25
C LEU A 219 -20.93 33.65 0.51
N PRO A 220 -21.75 33.64 -0.56
CA PRO A 220 -22.18 34.88 -1.23
C PRO A 220 -22.97 35.78 -0.29
N TRP A 221 -23.86 35.21 0.53
CA TRP A 221 -24.66 35.94 1.50
C TRP A 221 -23.80 36.54 2.62
N ALA A 222 -22.81 35.79 3.13
CA ALA A 222 -21.86 36.28 4.12
C ALA A 222 -21.00 37.43 3.56
N CYS A 223 -20.54 37.31 2.31
CA CYS A 223 -19.82 38.39 1.61
C CYS A 223 -20.70 39.63 1.44
N CYS A 224 -21.97 39.49 1.03
CA CYS A 224 -22.91 40.61 0.92
C CYS A 224 -23.21 41.28 2.28
N ALA A 225 -23.34 40.50 3.35
CA ALA A 225 -23.52 41.04 4.70
C ALA A 225 -22.27 41.80 5.17
N PHE A 226 -21.09 41.26 4.92
CA PHE A 226 -19.82 41.90 5.29
C PHE A 226 -19.58 43.20 4.52
N THR A 227 -19.87 43.23 3.21
CA THR A 227 -19.78 44.47 2.43
C THR A 227 -20.80 45.51 2.86
N ALA A 228 -22.02 45.12 3.25
CA ALA A 228 -23.01 46.03 3.81
C ALA A 228 -22.58 46.62 5.17
N ILE A 229 -21.97 45.81 6.03
CA ILE A 229 -21.40 46.27 7.32
C ILE A 229 -20.24 47.24 7.06
N LEU A 230 -19.30 46.91 6.18
CA LEU A 230 -18.19 47.80 5.82
C LEU A 230 -18.66 49.12 5.22
N ALA A 231 -19.66 49.08 4.34
CA ALA A 231 -20.28 50.28 3.77
C ALA A 231 -20.95 51.14 4.86
N SER A 232 -21.62 50.49 5.82
CA SER A 232 -22.23 51.18 6.97
C SER A 232 -21.17 51.84 7.86
N VAL A 233 -20.08 51.14 8.18
CA VAL A 233 -18.98 51.68 8.99
C VAL A 233 -18.30 52.86 8.28
N ALA A 234 -18.11 52.79 6.95
CA ALA A 234 -17.56 53.91 6.18
C ALA A 234 -18.48 55.15 6.20
N VAL A 235 -19.81 54.94 6.14
CA VAL A 235 -20.80 56.03 6.24
C VAL A 235 -20.85 56.63 7.65
N PHE A 236 -20.76 55.81 8.71
CA PHE A 236 -20.82 56.29 10.10
C PHE A 236 -19.50 56.91 10.59
N ASN A 237 -18.33 56.41 10.18
CA ASN A 237 -17.03 56.98 10.56
C ASN A 237 -16.63 58.21 9.71
N GLY A 238 -17.28 58.44 8.57
CA GLY A 238 -17.04 59.64 7.75
C GLY A 238 -17.48 60.95 8.43
N ASN A 239 -18.22 60.88 9.54
CA ASN A 239 -18.81 62.06 10.17
C ASN A 239 -18.18 62.48 11.50
N HIS A 240 -17.35 61.65 12.13
CA HIS A 240 -16.69 62.01 13.38
C HIS A 240 -15.26 61.45 13.48
N ASN A 241 -14.30 62.39 13.49
CA ASN A 241 -12.92 62.29 13.93
C ASN A 241 -11.85 61.93 12.89
N ALA A 242 -10.91 62.86 12.75
CA ALA A 242 -9.64 62.76 12.06
C ALA A 242 -8.79 61.62 12.66
N PHE A 243 -9.04 60.39 12.23
CA PHE A 243 -8.12 59.29 12.42
C PHE A 243 -7.04 59.42 11.34
N GLN A 244 -5.81 59.76 11.74
CA GLN A 244 -4.67 59.81 10.83
C GLN A 244 -4.47 58.41 10.24
N LEU A 245 -4.75 58.28 8.94
CA LEU A 245 -4.45 57.06 8.19
C LEU A 245 -2.95 56.76 8.30
N PRO A 246 -2.55 55.48 8.45
CA PRO A 246 -1.17 55.07 8.23
C PRO A 246 -0.71 55.58 6.86
N GLY A 247 0.52 56.08 6.81
CA GLY A 247 1.05 56.80 5.66
C GLY A 247 0.80 56.05 4.34
N ARG A 248 0.28 56.78 3.35
CA ARG A 248 -0.09 56.32 2.00
C ARG A 248 0.98 55.44 1.30
N ASN A 249 2.22 55.51 1.75
CA ASN A 249 3.35 54.75 1.21
C ASN A 249 3.39 53.29 1.70
N ASP A 250 2.92 52.98 2.91
CA ASP A 250 2.91 51.59 3.45
C ASP A 250 1.80 50.74 2.79
N MET A 251 0.66 51.36 2.48
CA MET A 251 -0.45 50.67 1.86
C MET A 251 -0.14 50.26 0.41
N ALA A 252 0.60 51.09 -0.33
CA ALA A 252 1.00 50.78 -1.71
C ALA A 252 1.98 49.59 -1.76
N SER A 253 2.90 49.51 -0.80
CA SER A 253 3.82 48.37 -0.65
C SER A 253 3.07 47.08 -0.32
N SER A 254 2.15 47.13 0.65
CA SER A 254 1.35 45.94 1.02
C SER A 254 0.45 45.46 -0.12
N ILE A 255 -0.15 46.38 -0.90
CA ILE A 255 -0.95 46.05 -2.09
C ILE A 255 -0.09 45.37 -3.16
N ALA A 256 1.13 45.87 -3.41
CA ALA A 256 2.04 45.27 -4.39
C ALA A 256 2.48 43.85 -3.98
N GLU A 257 2.77 43.65 -2.70
CA GLU A 257 3.16 42.34 -2.15
C GLU A 257 1.99 41.35 -2.21
N MET A 258 0.78 41.79 -1.87
CA MET A 258 -0.42 40.97 -1.97
C MET A 258 -0.76 40.62 -3.43
N GLN A 259 -0.57 41.54 -4.38
CA GLN A 259 -0.71 41.27 -5.80
C GLN A 259 0.32 40.23 -6.30
N SER A 260 1.56 40.28 -5.80
CA SER A 260 2.59 39.30 -6.08
C SER A 260 2.21 37.91 -5.58
N VAL A 261 1.76 37.81 -4.32
CA VAL A 261 1.31 36.55 -3.71
C VAL A 261 0.10 35.97 -4.46
N CYS A 262 -0.91 36.79 -4.78
CA CYS A 262 -2.06 36.37 -5.59
C CYS A 262 -1.63 35.89 -6.98
N GLY A 263 -0.66 36.55 -7.61
CA GLY A 263 -0.09 36.14 -8.89
C GLY A 263 0.61 34.78 -8.81
N LEU A 264 1.34 34.50 -7.73
CA LEU A 264 2.02 33.22 -7.51
C LEU A 264 1.02 32.10 -7.23
N VAL A 265 -0.02 32.35 -6.42
CA VAL A 265 -1.08 31.38 -6.14
C VAL A 265 -1.86 31.02 -7.42
N ASN A 266 -2.17 32.00 -8.27
CA ASN A 266 -2.82 31.73 -9.56
C ASN A 266 -1.95 30.87 -10.48
N LYS A 267 -0.64 31.12 -10.55
CA LYS A 267 0.28 30.28 -11.34
C LYS A 267 0.36 28.85 -10.81
N ASN A 268 0.38 28.67 -9.49
CA ASN A 268 0.39 27.34 -8.87
C ASN A 268 -0.92 26.58 -9.11
N LEU A 269 -2.07 27.26 -9.05
CA LEU A 269 -3.37 26.67 -9.38
C LEU A 269 -3.44 26.25 -10.85
N ASP A 270 -2.91 27.08 -11.75
CA ASP A 270 -2.88 26.77 -13.18
C ASP A 270 -1.97 25.57 -13.49
N PHE A 271 -0.79 25.51 -12.85
CA PHE A 271 0.12 24.36 -12.99
C PHE A 271 -0.50 23.07 -12.43
N ALA A 272 -1.18 23.14 -11.28
CA ALA A 272 -1.89 22.01 -10.71
C ALA A 272 -3.05 21.54 -11.60
N ALA A 273 -3.79 22.46 -12.23
CA ALA A 273 -4.83 22.15 -13.20
C ALA A 273 -4.24 21.47 -14.45
N GLN A 274 -3.11 21.94 -14.96
CA GLN A 274 -2.43 21.33 -16.11
C GLN A 274 -1.94 19.91 -15.80
N ILE A 275 -1.32 19.68 -14.64
CA ILE A 275 -0.90 18.33 -14.21
C ILE A 275 -2.10 17.41 -14.08
N ARG A 276 -3.18 17.90 -13.46
CA ARG A 276 -4.42 17.11 -13.32
C ARG A 276 -5.00 16.74 -14.68
N ASN A 277 -5.07 17.69 -15.61
CA ASN A 277 -5.60 17.42 -16.95
C ASN A 277 -4.72 16.45 -17.74
N ALA A 278 -3.39 16.59 -17.66
CA ALA A 278 -2.45 15.68 -18.32
C ALA A 278 -2.56 14.24 -17.79
N THR A 279 -2.63 14.09 -16.47
CA THR A 279 -2.80 12.76 -15.84
C THR A 279 -4.14 12.14 -16.18
N LEU A 280 -5.22 12.93 -16.17
CA LEU A 280 -6.56 12.45 -16.51
C LEU A 280 -6.67 12.05 -18.00
N ALA A 281 -6.00 12.79 -18.90
CA ALA A 281 -5.89 12.42 -20.30
C ALA A 281 -5.13 11.09 -20.51
N GLU A 282 -4.02 10.88 -19.82
CA GLU A 282 -3.26 9.62 -19.88
C GLU A 282 -4.11 8.43 -19.37
N PHE A 283 -4.83 8.61 -18.27
CA PHE A 283 -5.74 7.58 -17.74
C PHE A 283 -6.87 7.26 -18.72
N ASN A 284 -7.51 8.28 -19.30
CA ASN A 284 -8.57 8.09 -20.30
C ASN A 284 -8.03 7.36 -21.54
N GLN A 285 -6.82 7.68 -22.00
CA GLN A 285 -6.21 7.00 -23.13
C GLN A 285 -5.95 5.51 -22.83
N ARG A 286 -5.48 5.18 -21.62
CA ARG A 286 -5.29 3.78 -21.21
C ARG A 286 -6.60 3.02 -21.08
N LEU A 287 -7.65 3.65 -20.54
CA LEU A 287 -8.98 3.05 -20.46
C LEU A 287 -9.54 2.74 -21.86
N LEU A 288 -9.44 3.68 -22.79
CA LEU A 288 -9.87 3.46 -24.19
C LEU A 288 -9.07 2.34 -24.86
N ALA A 289 -7.77 2.23 -24.60
CA ALA A 289 -6.95 1.14 -25.15
C ALA A 289 -7.38 -0.23 -24.59
N ILE A 290 -7.73 -0.31 -23.31
CA ILE A 290 -8.25 -1.53 -22.68
C ILE A 290 -9.63 -1.87 -23.23
N GLU A 291 -10.52 -0.87 -23.37
CA GLU A 291 -11.85 -1.05 -23.94
C GLU A 291 -11.79 -1.57 -25.37
N HIS A 292 -10.93 -1.00 -26.21
CA HIS A 292 -10.72 -1.49 -27.58
C HIS A 292 -10.14 -2.91 -27.61
N ALA A 293 -9.21 -3.24 -26.72
CA ALA A 293 -8.67 -4.60 -26.62
C ALA A 293 -9.75 -5.60 -26.17
N TRP A 294 -10.66 -5.17 -25.29
CA TRP A 294 -11.79 -5.98 -24.84
C TRP A 294 -12.79 -6.21 -25.97
N GLN A 295 -13.21 -5.15 -26.68
CA GLN A 295 -14.10 -5.26 -27.86
C GLN A 295 -13.50 -6.17 -28.94
N SER A 296 -12.21 -6.01 -29.25
CA SER A 296 -11.54 -6.87 -30.22
C SER A 296 -11.49 -8.34 -29.78
N ASN A 297 -11.36 -8.62 -28.49
CA ASN A 297 -11.42 -9.99 -27.98
C ASN A 297 -12.85 -10.54 -28.00
N ASP A 298 -13.85 -9.72 -27.73
CA ASP A 298 -15.27 -10.10 -27.80
C ASP A 298 -15.64 -10.51 -29.23
N GLU A 299 -15.29 -9.68 -30.22
CA GLU A 299 -15.45 -10.01 -31.64
C GLU A 299 -14.73 -11.30 -32.03
N ARG A 300 -13.53 -11.55 -31.49
CA ARG A 300 -12.80 -12.79 -31.75
C ARG A 300 -13.50 -14.00 -31.13
N ILE A 301 -14.07 -13.86 -29.94
CA ILE A 301 -14.84 -14.92 -29.29
C ILE A 301 -16.10 -15.22 -30.09
N ASP A 302 -16.83 -14.19 -30.52
CA ASP A 302 -18.03 -14.33 -31.35
C ASP A 302 -17.71 -15.01 -32.68
N ASN A 303 -16.64 -14.58 -33.37
CA ASN A 303 -16.19 -15.23 -34.60
C ASN A 303 -15.81 -16.70 -34.39
N VAL A 304 -15.13 -17.02 -33.29
CA VAL A 304 -14.82 -18.42 -32.93
C VAL A 304 -16.10 -19.19 -32.64
N TRP A 305 -17.04 -18.59 -31.91
CA TRP A 305 -18.31 -19.22 -31.56
C TRP A 305 -19.19 -19.48 -32.79
N GLU A 306 -19.29 -18.52 -33.70
CA GLU A 306 -20.01 -18.66 -34.97
C GLU A 306 -19.34 -19.70 -35.88
N ALA A 307 -18.00 -19.70 -35.96
CA ALA A 307 -17.25 -20.68 -36.73
C ALA A 307 -17.38 -22.12 -36.20
N LEU A 308 -17.63 -22.29 -34.89
CA LEU A 308 -17.87 -23.60 -34.29
C LEU A 308 -19.27 -24.15 -34.61
N GLY A 309 -20.23 -23.29 -34.98
CA GLY A 309 -21.61 -23.69 -35.26
C GLY A 309 -22.38 -24.25 -34.05
N PRO A 310 -23.65 -24.66 -34.21
CA PRO A 310 -24.39 -25.29 -33.13
C PRO A 310 -23.74 -26.63 -32.74
N PRO A 311 -23.69 -26.98 -31.43
CA PRO A 311 -23.14 -28.24 -31.00
C PRO A 311 -23.95 -29.41 -31.58
N ASN A 312 -23.29 -30.54 -31.81
CA ASN A 312 -23.95 -31.75 -32.30
C ASN A 312 -24.93 -32.32 -31.26
N ALA A 313 -25.68 -33.37 -31.62
CA ALA A 313 -26.68 -33.99 -30.75
C ALA A 313 -26.13 -34.50 -29.39
N GLN A 314 -24.80 -34.64 -29.28
CA GLN A 314 -24.07 -35.06 -28.09
C GLN A 314 -23.55 -33.86 -27.26
N GLY A 315 -23.84 -32.62 -27.67
CA GLY A 315 -23.41 -31.40 -26.98
C GLY A 315 -21.94 -31.04 -27.22
N THR A 316 -21.31 -31.55 -28.28
CA THR A 316 -19.89 -31.28 -28.60
C THR A 316 -19.76 -30.51 -29.92
N TYR A 317 -18.81 -29.58 -29.99
CA TYR A 317 -18.57 -28.74 -31.18
C TYR A 317 -17.64 -29.38 -32.23
N PHE A 318 -17.06 -30.53 -31.90
CA PHE A 318 -16.18 -31.27 -32.80
C PHE A 318 -16.68 -32.71 -32.89
N THR A 319 -17.26 -33.08 -34.04
CA THR A 319 -17.28 -34.49 -34.43
C THR A 319 -15.83 -34.87 -34.68
N ARG A 320 -15.28 -35.69 -33.78
CA ARG A 320 -14.02 -36.38 -34.05
C ARG A 320 -14.34 -37.28 -35.24
N ASP A 321 -14.08 -36.81 -36.46
CA ASP A 321 -14.17 -37.63 -37.66
C ASP A 321 -13.09 -38.72 -37.52
N THR A 322 -13.46 -39.80 -36.85
CA THR A 322 -12.83 -41.09 -37.01
C THR A 322 -13.24 -41.58 -38.38
N GLY A 323 -12.66 -40.99 -39.42
CA GLY A 323 -12.55 -41.66 -40.71
C GLY A 323 -11.90 -43.05 -40.52
N PRO A 324 -12.03 -43.95 -41.50
CA PRO A 324 -11.40 -45.27 -41.42
C PRO A 324 -9.95 -45.08 -41.01
N ASP A 325 -9.61 -45.71 -39.88
CA ASP A 325 -8.36 -45.64 -39.12
C ASP A 325 -7.13 -45.49 -40.02
N ASP A 326 -6.89 -44.25 -40.47
CA ASP A 326 -5.66 -43.85 -41.12
C ASP A 326 -4.68 -43.78 -39.96
N GLY A 327 -4.10 -44.94 -39.61
CA GLY A 327 -3.26 -45.24 -38.46
C GLY A 327 -1.95 -44.43 -38.38
N ARG A 328 -1.96 -43.19 -38.86
CA ARG A 328 -1.04 -42.15 -38.44
C ARG A 328 -1.38 -41.83 -37.00
N ALA A 329 -0.79 -42.63 -36.11
CA ALA A 329 -0.66 -42.32 -34.70
C ALA A 329 -0.38 -40.82 -34.58
N ILE A 330 -1.29 -40.09 -33.94
CA ILE A 330 -1.08 -38.69 -33.58
C ILE A 330 0.30 -38.68 -32.92
N ASP A 331 1.24 -38.00 -33.57
CA ASP A 331 2.62 -37.98 -33.10
C ASP A 331 2.63 -37.22 -31.78
N THR A 332 2.45 -37.97 -30.70
CA THR A 332 2.34 -37.46 -29.33
C THR A 332 3.59 -36.67 -28.96
N ARG A 333 4.73 -36.91 -29.63
CA ARG A 333 5.93 -36.08 -29.51
C ARG A 333 5.73 -34.68 -30.09
N ALA A 334 5.09 -34.54 -31.25
CA ALA A 334 4.85 -33.23 -31.85
C ALA A 334 3.88 -32.39 -31.01
N LEU A 335 2.87 -33.02 -30.42
CA LEU A 335 1.94 -32.34 -29.50
C LEU A 335 2.64 -31.96 -28.19
N LYS A 336 3.43 -32.86 -27.61
CA LYS A 336 4.21 -32.58 -26.39
C LYS A 336 5.21 -31.45 -26.62
N ALA A 337 5.92 -31.44 -27.75
CA ALA A 337 6.83 -30.36 -28.12
C ALA A 337 6.11 -29.01 -28.27
N ARG A 338 4.86 -28.99 -28.75
CA ARG A 338 4.05 -27.76 -28.79
C ARG A 338 3.61 -27.30 -27.40
N MET A 339 3.26 -28.22 -26.51
CA MET A 339 2.93 -27.87 -25.11
C MET A 339 4.15 -27.33 -24.36
N GLU A 340 5.30 -27.99 -24.49
CA GLU A 340 6.57 -27.52 -23.89
C GLU A 340 6.96 -26.13 -24.43
N LYS A 341 6.74 -25.88 -25.73
CA LYS A 341 6.96 -24.55 -26.33
C LYS A 341 6.02 -23.49 -25.74
N LEU A 342 4.74 -23.80 -25.61
CA LEU A 342 3.76 -22.87 -25.01
C LEU A 342 4.08 -22.57 -23.55
N GLU A 343 4.53 -23.57 -22.80
CA GLU A 343 4.97 -23.40 -21.41
C GLU A 343 6.22 -22.52 -21.32
N ALA A 344 7.18 -22.71 -22.22
CA ALA A 344 8.36 -21.85 -22.33
C ALA A 344 7.99 -20.39 -22.68
N ASP A 345 7.07 -20.19 -23.63
CA ASP A 345 6.59 -18.87 -24.04
C ASP A 345 5.84 -18.16 -22.88
N ALA A 346 5.03 -18.90 -22.12
CA ALA A 346 4.32 -18.38 -20.94
C ALA A 346 5.30 -17.97 -19.81
N LEU A 347 6.35 -18.77 -19.59
CA LEU A 347 7.41 -18.44 -18.64
C LEU A 347 8.17 -17.17 -19.06
N GLU A 348 8.46 -17.01 -20.34
CA GLU A 348 9.13 -15.81 -20.85
C GLU A 348 8.25 -14.57 -20.71
N LEU A 349 6.94 -14.69 -20.99
CA LEU A 349 5.99 -13.60 -20.77
C LEU A 349 5.96 -13.17 -19.28
N LYS A 350 5.92 -14.14 -18.35
CA LYS A 350 5.99 -13.88 -16.90
C LYS A 350 7.25 -13.09 -16.53
N ARG A 351 8.41 -13.46 -17.08
CA ARG A 351 9.67 -12.72 -16.86
C ARG A 351 9.61 -11.30 -17.42
N GLN A 352 9.01 -11.11 -18.59
CA GLN A 352 8.85 -9.77 -19.18
C GLN A 352 7.97 -8.86 -18.33
N VAL A 353 6.87 -9.39 -17.79
CA VAL A 353 5.99 -8.66 -16.86
C VAL A 353 6.74 -8.24 -15.60
N GLN A 354 7.48 -9.15 -14.98
CA GLN A 354 8.30 -8.83 -13.80
C GLN A 354 9.35 -7.75 -14.10
N ARG A 355 10.02 -7.82 -15.25
CA ARG A 355 10.97 -6.76 -15.68
C ARG A 355 10.29 -5.41 -15.92
N ALA A 356 9.04 -5.41 -16.39
CA ALA A 356 8.27 -4.20 -16.57
C ALA A 356 7.88 -3.59 -15.21
N GLU A 357 7.49 -4.42 -14.25
CA GLU A 357 7.17 -4.02 -12.88
C GLU A 357 8.38 -3.42 -12.13
N VAL A 358 9.55 -4.02 -12.27
CA VAL A 358 10.81 -3.45 -11.73
C VAL A 358 11.10 -2.08 -12.36
N ARG A 359 10.83 -1.92 -13.66
CA ARG A 359 11.00 -0.63 -14.36
C ARG A 359 10.00 0.42 -13.87
N THR A 360 8.74 0.08 -13.64
CA THR A 360 7.72 1.02 -13.17
C THR A 360 8.00 1.45 -11.73
N THR A 361 8.30 0.52 -10.83
CA THR A 361 8.70 0.80 -9.44
C THR A 361 9.96 1.66 -9.37
N SER A 362 10.97 1.39 -10.21
CA SER A 362 12.18 2.23 -10.30
C SER A 362 11.88 3.67 -10.76
N ARG A 363 10.95 3.85 -11.71
CA ARG A 363 10.52 5.18 -12.16
C ARG A 363 9.74 5.91 -11.08
N LEU A 364 8.89 5.20 -10.34
CA LEU A 364 8.15 5.72 -9.19
C LEU A 364 9.10 6.26 -8.12
N ASN A 365 10.11 5.46 -7.73
CA ASN A 365 11.11 5.86 -6.74
C ASN A 365 11.95 7.06 -7.19
N LYS A 366 12.27 7.18 -8.49
CA LYS A 366 12.96 8.36 -9.04
C LYS A 366 12.09 9.62 -8.97
N LEU A 367 10.78 9.50 -9.22
CA LEU A 367 9.84 10.61 -9.09
C LEU A 367 9.67 11.03 -7.63
N GLU A 368 9.62 10.07 -6.71
CA GLU A 368 9.54 10.33 -5.28
C GLU A 368 10.78 11.07 -4.76
N ARG A 369 11.99 10.67 -5.18
CA ARG A 369 13.23 11.40 -4.89
C ARG A 369 13.27 12.81 -5.47
N LYS A 370 12.72 13.02 -6.67
CA LYS A 370 12.60 14.37 -7.26
C LYS A 370 11.57 15.24 -6.52
N ARG A 371 10.53 14.63 -5.95
CA ARG A 371 9.49 15.33 -5.19
C ARG A 371 9.93 15.69 -3.77
N GLY A 372 10.88 14.94 -3.22
CA GLY A 372 11.56 15.20 -1.94
C GLY A 372 12.95 15.81 -2.08
N GLY A 373 13.29 16.42 -3.23
CA GLY A 373 14.56 17.12 -3.39
C GLY A 373 14.69 18.22 -2.33
N PRO A 374 15.84 18.33 -1.64
CA PRO A 374 16.01 19.22 -0.52
C PRO A 374 15.75 20.65 -1.00
N GLY A 375 14.81 21.31 -0.34
CA GLY A 375 14.89 22.75 -0.24
C GLY A 375 16.22 23.04 0.44
N GLU A 376 17.20 23.44 -0.35
CA GLU A 376 18.35 24.21 0.11
C GLU A 376 17.79 25.45 0.82
N THR A 377 17.54 25.30 2.12
CA THR A 377 17.71 26.38 3.08
C THR A 377 19.21 26.51 3.32
N GLU A 378 19.92 27.08 2.35
CA GLU A 378 21.11 27.87 2.65
C GLU A 378 20.62 29.30 2.88
N ALA A 379 20.53 29.68 4.15
CA ALA A 379 20.48 31.05 4.60
C ALA A 379 21.43 31.19 5.80
N GLU A 380 22.49 31.96 5.54
CA GLU A 380 23.43 32.68 6.43
C GLU A 380 24.37 31.91 7.37
#